data_AF-A0A1Q6L8I8-F1
#
_entry.id   AF-A0A1Q6L8I8-F1
#
_cell.length_a   1.000
_cell.length_b   1.000
_cell.length_c   1.000
_cell.angle_alpha   90.00
_cell.angle_beta   90.00
_cell.angle_gamma   90.00
#
_symmetry.space_group_name_H-M   'P 1'
#
loop_
_entity.id
_entity.type
_entity.pdbx_description
1 polymer ?
#
loop_
_entity_poly.entity_id
_entity_poly.type
_entity_poly.pdbx_seq_one_letter_code
_entity_poly.pdbx_strand_id
1 'polypeptide(L)'
;MTKALLIIINKDKENYSNNIKEIFKIMLTQIIKNKIGKEKTDEFLNKLNIGGDKDMMAVFETIQQDNKRIYRRGKKDGIVEGIKKGISQGIMENSIAIAKKLLSRNNSKEEVAEITGLKIEEIEKLQ
;
A
#
# COMPACT_ATOMS: atom_id res chain seq x y z
N MET A 1 17.95 1.07 -13.60
CA MET A 1 18.64 -0.18 -14.01
C MET A 1 19.81 0.28 -14.84
N THR A 2 21.03 0.01 -14.40
CA THR A 2 22.25 0.42 -15.11
C THR A 2 22.32 -0.32 -16.44
N LYS A 3 22.65 0.41 -17.52
CA LYS A 3 22.79 -0.12 -18.90
C LYS A 3 23.62 -1.42 -18.99
N ALA A 4 24.50 -1.66 -18.02
CA ALA A 4 25.28 -2.88 -17.87
C ALA A 4 24.45 -4.18 -17.84
N LEU A 5 23.33 -4.23 -17.13
CA LEU A 5 22.52 -5.45 -17.02
C LEU A 5 21.80 -5.80 -18.34
N LEU A 6 21.38 -4.76 -19.08
CA LEU A 6 20.79 -4.88 -20.42
C LEU A 6 21.77 -5.43 -21.45
N ILE A 7 23.06 -5.06 -21.32
CA ILE A 7 24.12 -5.52 -22.23
C ILE A 7 24.43 -7.00 -22.00
N ILE A 8 24.43 -7.47 -20.75
CA ILE A 8 24.67 -8.87 -20.39
C ILE A 8 23.55 -9.75 -20.95
N ILE A 9 22.28 -9.41 -20.71
CA ILE A 9 21.14 -10.22 -21.17
C ILE A 9 21.06 -10.26 -22.72
N ASN A 10 21.40 -9.16 -23.41
CA ASN A 10 21.41 -9.16 -24.88
C ASN A 10 22.60 -9.92 -25.48
N LYS A 11 23.73 -10.06 -24.79
CA LYS A 11 24.86 -10.87 -25.26
C LYS A 11 24.60 -12.38 -25.18
N ASP A 12 23.79 -12.83 -24.23
CA ASP A 12 23.50 -14.25 -23.99
C ASP A 12 22.16 -14.73 -24.57
N LYS A 13 21.44 -13.88 -25.33
CA LYS A 13 20.14 -14.22 -25.92
C LYS A 13 20.16 -15.48 -26.81
N GLU A 14 21.30 -15.77 -27.44
CA GLU A 14 21.51 -16.96 -28.28
C GLU A 14 21.95 -18.20 -27.47
N ASN A 15 22.29 -18.06 -26.18
CA ASN A 15 22.88 -19.13 -25.35
C ASN A 15 21.89 -19.81 -24.39
N TYR A 16 20.67 -19.29 -24.22
CA TYR A 16 19.67 -19.96 -23.38
C TYR A 16 18.91 -20.99 -24.21
N SER A 17 19.18 -22.27 -23.94
CA SER A 17 18.42 -23.36 -24.55
C SER A 17 16.91 -23.19 -24.27
N ASN A 18 16.07 -23.66 -25.19
CA ASN A 18 14.62 -23.60 -25.03
C ASN A 18 14.14 -24.20 -23.70
N ASN A 19 14.85 -25.22 -23.19
CA ASN A 19 14.58 -25.80 -21.86
C ASN A 19 14.74 -24.79 -20.72
N ILE A 20 15.78 -23.94 -20.75
CA ILE A 20 16.00 -22.94 -19.70
C ILE A 20 14.91 -21.87 -19.74
N LYS A 21 14.45 -21.47 -20.94
CA LYS A 21 13.33 -20.53 -21.11
C LYS A 21 12.03 -21.09 -20.55
N GLU A 22 11.75 -22.37 -20.80
CA GLU A 22 10.56 -23.05 -20.26
C GLU A 22 10.61 -23.23 -18.74
N ILE A 23 11.76 -23.62 -18.17
CA ILE A 23 11.94 -23.71 -16.71
C ILE A 23 11.68 -22.35 -16.07
N PHE A 24 12.21 -21.26 -16.65
CA PHE A 24 11.98 -19.92 -16.16
C PHE A 24 10.50 -19.51 -16.22
N LYS A 25 9.80 -19.86 -17.30
CA LYS A 25 8.35 -19.63 -17.45
C LYS A 25 7.54 -20.36 -16.38
N ILE A 26 7.91 -21.62 -16.08
CA ILE A 26 7.27 -22.42 -15.01
C ILE A 26 7.52 -21.79 -13.64
N MET A 27 8.77 -21.44 -13.33
CA MET A 27 9.11 -20.79 -12.05
C MET A 27 8.37 -19.46 -11.87
N LEU A 28 8.34 -18.61 -12.90
CA LEU A 28 7.59 -17.35 -12.87
C LEU A 28 6.09 -17.58 -12.65
N THR A 29 5.50 -18.53 -13.39
CA THR A 29 4.08 -18.88 -13.25
C THR A 29 3.76 -19.29 -11.82
N GLN A 30 4.61 -20.13 -11.21
CA GLN A 30 4.43 -20.59 -9.85
C GLN A 30 4.57 -19.45 -8.82
N ILE A 31 5.56 -18.58 -8.99
CA ILE A 31 5.77 -17.40 -8.11
C ILE A 31 4.56 -16.45 -8.19
N ILE A 32 4.08 -16.15 -9.38
CA ILE A 32 2.95 -15.23 -9.59
C ILE A 32 1.67 -15.87 -9.03
N LYS A 33 1.40 -17.15 -9.33
CA LYS A 33 0.27 -17.92 -8.78
C LYS A 33 0.24 -17.91 -7.26
N ASN A 34 1.37 -18.11 -6.60
CA ASN A 34 1.45 -18.05 -5.14
C ASN A 34 1.15 -16.66 -4.58
N LYS A 35 1.38 -15.59 -5.37
CA LYS A 35 1.23 -14.21 -4.92
C LYS A 35 -0.15 -13.61 -5.20
N ILE A 36 -0.76 -13.90 -6.35
CA ILE A 36 -2.03 -13.29 -6.78
C ILE A 36 -3.17 -14.28 -7.02
N GLY A 37 -2.93 -15.58 -6.86
CA GLY A 37 -3.92 -16.64 -7.08
C GLY A 37 -4.02 -17.08 -8.55
N LYS A 38 -4.60 -18.25 -8.79
CA LYS A 38 -4.61 -18.93 -10.09
C LYS A 38 -5.30 -18.12 -11.20
N GLU A 39 -6.53 -17.65 -10.96
CA GLU A 39 -7.32 -16.92 -11.96
C GLU A 39 -6.62 -15.64 -12.46
N LYS A 40 -6.06 -14.86 -11.53
CA LYS A 40 -5.35 -13.62 -11.86
C LYS A 40 -4.02 -13.89 -12.56
N THR A 41 -3.35 -14.99 -12.22
CA THR A 41 -2.14 -15.42 -12.92
C THR A 41 -2.44 -15.82 -14.36
N ASP A 42 -3.51 -16.56 -14.61
CA ASP A 42 -3.89 -16.99 -15.96
C ASP A 42 -4.26 -15.79 -16.84
N GLU A 43 -4.99 -14.80 -16.29
CA GLU A 43 -5.26 -13.53 -16.98
C GLU A 43 -3.97 -12.74 -17.27
N PHE A 44 -3.06 -12.67 -16.30
CA PHE A 44 -1.77 -12.00 -16.44
C PHE A 44 -0.91 -12.67 -17.52
N LEU A 45 -0.75 -13.99 -17.47
CA LEU A 45 0.04 -14.76 -18.44
C LEU A 45 -0.55 -14.70 -19.86
N ASN A 46 -1.87 -14.66 -20.01
CA ASN A 46 -2.51 -14.51 -21.31
C ASN A 46 -2.21 -13.14 -21.95
N LYS A 47 -2.10 -12.07 -21.14
CA LYS A 47 -1.62 -10.76 -21.61
C LYS A 47 -0.14 -10.80 -21.98
N LEU A 48 0.65 -11.68 -21.38
CA LEU A 48 2.08 -11.86 -21.66
C LEU A 48 2.39 -12.68 -22.92
N ASN A 49 1.50 -13.58 -23.34
CA ASN A 49 1.69 -14.42 -24.52
C ASN A 49 1.45 -13.68 -25.86
N ILE A 50 1.18 -12.36 -25.83
CA ILE A 50 1.00 -11.55 -27.04
C ILE A 50 2.38 -11.02 -27.46
N GLY A 51 3.07 -11.78 -28.32
CA GLY A 51 4.34 -11.41 -28.97
C GLY A 51 5.61 -11.86 -28.23
N GLY A 52 6.70 -12.12 -28.96
CA GLY A 52 7.91 -12.83 -28.48
C GLY A 52 8.82 -12.07 -27.49
N ASP A 53 10.11 -12.46 -27.41
CA ASP A 53 11.11 -12.02 -26.41
C ASP A 53 11.22 -10.49 -26.13
N LYS A 54 10.72 -9.62 -27.03
CA LYS A 54 10.61 -8.16 -26.80
C LYS A 54 9.51 -7.81 -25.80
N ASP A 55 8.41 -8.54 -25.80
CA ASP A 55 7.24 -8.27 -24.96
C ASP A 55 7.53 -8.64 -23.50
N MET A 56 8.38 -9.65 -23.26
CA MET A 56 8.84 -9.99 -21.90
C MET A 56 9.69 -8.89 -21.25
N MET A 57 10.48 -8.14 -22.04
CA MET A 57 11.23 -6.99 -21.53
C MET A 57 10.32 -5.80 -21.23
N ALA A 58 9.35 -5.50 -22.10
CA ALA A 58 8.36 -4.47 -21.86
C ALA A 58 7.55 -4.76 -20.58
N VAL A 59 7.25 -6.02 -20.33
CA VAL A 59 6.57 -6.49 -19.12
C VAL A 59 7.44 -6.30 -17.89
N PHE A 60 8.72 -6.65 -17.95
CA PHE A 60 9.64 -6.43 -16.84
C PHE A 60 9.77 -4.95 -16.49
N GLU A 61 9.89 -4.09 -17.50
CA GLU A 61 9.90 -2.63 -17.32
C GLU A 61 8.58 -2.14 -16.69
N THR A 62 7.45 -2.64 -17.16
CA THR A 62 6.13 -2.28 -16.62
C THR A 62 5.99 -2.69 -15.16
N ILE A 63 6.37 -3.91 -14.79
CA ILE A 63 6.37 -4.39 -13.40
C ILE A 63 7.25 -3.50 -12.51
N GLN A 64 8.43 -3.13 -13.00
CA GLN A 64 9.35 -2.28 -12.24
C GLN A 64 8.82 -0.85 -12.06
N GLN A 65 8.16 -0.30 -13.07
CA GLN A 65 7.48 1.00 -12.97
C GLN A 65 6.29 0.94 -12.01
N ASP A 66 5.48 -0.13 -12.10
CA ASP A 66 4.31 -0.33 -11.26
C ASP A 66 4.70 -0.55 -9.79
N ASN A 67 5.74 -1.33 -9.49
CA ASN A 67 6.25 -1.50 -8.13
C ASN A 67 6.66 -0.15 -7.50
N LYS A 68 7.36 0.70 -8.26
CA LYS A 68 7.71 2.06 -7.79
C LYS A 68 6.45 2.90 -7.55
N ARG A 69 5.46 2.82 -8.43
CA ARG A 69 4.20 3.55 -8.31
C ARG A 69 3.41 3.10 -7.09
N ILE A 70 3.26 1.79 -6.90
CA ILE A 70 2.56 1.16 -5.76
C ILE A 70 3.24 1.57 -4.46
N TYR A 71 4.56 1.47 -4.37
CA TYR A 71 5.32 1.89 -3.18
C TYR A 71 5.09 3.38 -2.85
N ARG A 72 5.17 4.26 -3.86
CA ARG A 72 4.93 5.70 -3.67
C ARG A 72 3.50 5.99 -3.21
N ARG A 73 2.49 5.33 -3.80
CA ARG A 73 1.09 5.46 -3.40
C ARG A 73 0.90 4.98 -1.97
N GLY A 74 1.34 3.76 -1.64
CA GLY A 74 1.23 3.23 -0.28
C GLY A 74 1.91 4.10 0.77
N LYS A 75 3.09 4.68 0.47
CA LYS A 75 3.74 5.63 1.38
C LYS A 75 2.91 6.92 1.54
N LYS A 76 2.38 7.46 0.45
CA LYS A 76 1.53 8.67 0.50
C LYS A 76 0.25 8.41 1.30
N ASP A 77 -0.44 7.32 0.99
CA ASP A 77 -1.72 6.96 1.61
C ASP A 77 -1.51 6.69 3.11
N GLY A 78 -0.43 5.97 3.48
CA GLY A 78 -0.07 5.74 4.87
C GLY A 78 0.24 7.03 5.65
N ILE A 79 0.92 7.99 5.03
CA ILE A 79 1.16 9.31 5.65
C ILE A 79 -0.16 10.06 5.86
N VAL A 80 -1.03 10.10 4.85
CA VAL A 80 -2.32 10.79 4.92
C VAL A 80 -3.22 10.17 6.00
N GLU A 81 -3.34 8.84 6.01
CA GLU A 81 -4.11 8.14 7.04
C GLU A 81 -3.51 8.36 8.44
N GLY A 82 -2.19 8.31 8.57
CA GLY A 82 -1.49 8.54 9.84
C GLY A 82 -1.75 9.95 10.39
N ILE A 83 -1.63 10.98 9.54
CA ILE A 83 -1.92 12.37 9.93
C ILE A 83 -3.40 12.52 10.33
N LYS A 84 -4.32 11.97 9.54
CA LYS A 84 -5.76 12.05 9.84
C LYS A 84 -6.09 11.41 11.19
N LYS A 85 -5.57 10.20 11.44
CA LYS A 85 -5.76 9.49 12.72
C LYS A 85 -5.14 10.27 13.88
N GLY A 86 -3.91 10.77 13.71
CA GLY A 86 -3.21 11.54 14.75
C GLY A 86 -3.93 12.84 15.12
N ILE A 87 -4.40 13.61 14.13
CA ILE A 87 -5.17 14.85 14.38
C ILE A 87 -6.48 14.51 15.11
N SER A 88 -7.22 13.50 14.64
CA SER A 88 -8.49 13.12 15.27
C SER A 88 -8.30 12.67 16.72
N GLN A 89 -7.27 11.87 16.98
CA GLN A 89 -6.94 11.40 18.32
C GLN A 89 -6.53 12.57 19.23
N GLY A 90 -5.66 13.46 18.75
CA GLY A 90 -5.21 14.64 19.51
C GLY A 90 -6.35 15.61 19.85
N ILE A 91 -7.29 15.84 18.92
CA ILE A 91 -8.49 16.65 19.17
C ILE A 91 -9.32 16.00 20.28
N MET A 92 -9.59 14.70 20.19
CA MET A 92 -10.38 13.97 21.18
C MET A 92 -9.70 13.97 22.57
N GLU A 93 -8.40 13.68 22.64
CA GLU A 93 -7.64 13.72 23.89
C GLU A 93 -7.64 15.12 24.52
N ASN A 94 -7.50 16.17 23.71
CA ASN A 94 -7.57 17.54 24.17
C ASN A 94 -8.98 17.93 24.67
N SER A 95 -10.03 17.55 23.94
CA SER A 95 -11.42 17.76 24.38
C SER A 95 -11.68 17.08 25.72
N ILE A 96 -11.23 15.84 25.92
CA ILE A 96 -11.34 15.11 27.20
C ILE A 96 -10.55 15.83 28.31
N ALA A 97 -9.33 16.30 28.03
CA ALA A 97 -8.51 17.01 29.00
C ALA A 97 -9.14 18.34 29.45
N ILE A 98 -9.75 19.08 28.51
CA ILE A 98 -10.50 20.31 28.80
C ILE A 98 -11.75 19.97 29.62
N ALA A 99 -12.51 18.94 29.23
CA ALA A 99 -13.71 18.50 29.94
C ALA A 99 -13.41 18.19 31.41
N LYS A 100 -12.36 17.40 31.69
CA LYS A 100 -11.94 17.10 33.07
C LYS A 100 -11.61 18.36 33.88
N LYS A 101 -10.93 19.34 33.26
CA LYS A 101 -10.61 20.61 33.93
C LYS A 101 -11.87 21.42 34.25
N LEU A 102 -12.82 21.51 33.32
CA LEU A 102 -14.09 22.22 33.53
C LEU A 102 -14.94 21.54 34.61
N LEU A 103 -15.06 20.21 34.56
CA LEU A 103 -15.76 19.46 35.61
C LEU A 103 -15.14 19.67 36.99
N SER A 104 -13.81 19.75 37.09
CA SER A 104 -13.12 20.04 38.36
C SER A 104 -13.42 21.43 38.92
N ARG A 105 -13.94 22.35 38.08
CA ARG A 105 -14.38 23.69 38.45
C ARG A 105 -15.90 23.78 38.69
N ASN A 106 -16.58 22.64 38.76
CA ASN A 106 -18.03 22.53 38.91
C ASN A 106 -18.85 23.18 37.77
N ASN A 107 -18.27 23.29 36.57
CA ASN A 107 -19.05 23.66 35.37
C ASN A 107 -20.11 22.58 35.07
N SER A 108 -21.25 22.98 34.50
CA SER A 108 -22.34 22.05 34.18
C SER A 108 -21.96 21.14 33.01
N LYS A 109 -22.60 19.96 32.91
CA LYS A 109 -22.33 19.01 31.81
C LYS A 109 -22.69 19.62 30.46
N GLU A 110 -23.73 20.43 30.41
CA GLU A 110 -24.19 21.14 29.22
C GLU A 110 -23.15 22.16 28.74
N GLU A 111 -22.59 22.96 29.66
CA GLU A 111 -21.52 23.91 29.35
C GLU A 111 -20.24 23.20 28.90
N VAL A 112 -19.90 22.08 29.54
CA VAL A 112 -18.74 21.27 29.13
C VAL A 112 -18.94 20.68 27.73
N ALA A 113 -20.14 20.19 27.39
CA ALA A 113 -20.46 19.66 26.06
C ALA A 113 -20.35 20.74 24.99
N GLU A 114 -20.88 21.94 25.25
CA GLU A 114 -20.81 23.07 24.34
C GLU A 114 -19.35 23.48 24.04
N ILE A 115 -18.50 23.56 25.07
CA ILE A 115 -17.10 24.00 24.91
C ILE A 115 -16.23 22.94 24.24
N THR A 116 -16.43 21.66 24.59
CA THR A 116 -15.51 20.57 24.19
C THR A 116 -15.96 19.83 22.94
N GLY A 117 -17.24 19.99 22.54
CA GLY A 117 -17.87 19.24 21.46
C GLY A 117 -18.12 17.76 21.80
N LEU A 118 -17.88 17.35 23.05
CA LEU A 118 -18.19 15.99 23.52
C LEU A 118 -19.69 15.86 23.78
N LYS A 119 -20.20 14.64 23.60
CA LYS A 119 -21.58 14.35 23.99
C LYS A 119 -21.69 14.25 25.50
N ILE A 120 -22.89 14.51 26.03
CA ILE A 120 -23.17 14.40 27.46
C ILE A 120 -22.83 12.99 27.97
N GLU A 121 -23.17 11.93 27.22
CA GLU A 121 -22.87 10.55 27.63
C GLU A 121 -21.37 10.24 27.66
N GLU A 122 -20.55 10.97 26.89
CA GLU A 122 -19.09 10.85 26.93
C GLU A 122 -18.52 11.57 28.16
N ILE A 123 -19.08 12.73 28.50
CA ILE A 123 -18.71 13.52 29.68
C ILE A 123 -19.06 12.78 30.97
N GLU A 124 -20.20 12.10 31.02
CA GLU A 124 -20.61 11.29 32.18
C GLU A 124 -19.65 10.16 32.51
N LYS A 125 -18.92 9.64 31.51
CA LYS A 125 -17.88 8.62 31.71
C LYS A 125 -16.56 9.18 32.23
N LEU A 126 -16.42 10.50 32.31
CA LEU A 126 -15.20 11.17 32.81
C LEU A 126 -15.26 11.48 34.31
N GLN A 127 -16.42 11.29 34.93
CA GLN A 127 -16.70 11.48 36.36
C GLN A 127 -16.49 10.16 37.12
#